data_AF-A0A523GY51-F1
#
_entry.id   AF-A0A523GY51-F1
#
_cell.length_a   1.000
_cell.length_b   1.000
_cell.length_c   1.000
_cell.angle_alpha   90.00
_cell.angle_beta   90.00
_cell.angle_gamma   90.00
#
_symmetry.space_group_name_H-M   'P 1'
#
loop_
_entity.id
_entity.type
_entity.pdbx_description
1 polymer ?
#
loop_
_entity_poly.entity_id
_entity_poly.type
_entity_poly.pdbx_seq_one_letter_code
_entity_poly.pdbx_strand_id
1 'polypeptide(L)' 'EIHQADIFLPMSKANLDRKIEAIFKHESQKDRAMFPGAYDSREFWERARDRNRDTANALNLLGLPEFYAIEAFVTTDSL' A
#
# COMPACT_ATOMS: atom_id res chain seq x y z
N GLU A 1 7.13 -10.52 1.85
CA GLU A 1 5.71 -10.72 2.21
C GLU A 1 4.74 -10.93 1.04
N ILE A 2 5.08 -10.74 -0.25
CA ILE A 2 4.11 -10.98 -1.36
C ILE A 2 3.49 -12.39 -1.30
N HIS A 3 4.27 -13.40 -0.94
CA HIS A 3 3.81 -14.78 -0.77
C HIS A 3 2.82 -14.99 0.39
N GLN A 4 2.60 -13.99 1.25
CA GLN A 4 1.65 -14.05 2.36
C GLN A 4 0.31 -13.42 2.02
N ALA A 5 0.21 -12.69 0.90
CA ALA A 5 -1.03 -12.08 0.48
C ALA A 5 -1.88 -13.07 -0.31
N ASP A 6 -3.18 -13.10 -0.01
CA ASP A 6 -4.16 -13.95 -0.69
C ASP A 6 -4.78 -13.23 -1.89
N ILE A 7 -4.93 -11.91 -1.79
CA ILE A 7 -5.61 -11.09 -2.81
C ILE A 7 -4.75 -9.88 -3.16
N PHE A 8 -4.61 -9.65 -4.46
CA PHE A 8 -4.00 -8.44 -5.02
C PHE A 8 -5.06 -7.63 -5.75
N LEU A 9 -5.26 -6.37 -5.35
CA LEU A 9 -6.18 -5.43 -6.01
C LEU A 9 -5.40 -4.38 -6.80
N PRO A 10 -5.41 -4.44 -8.14
CA PRO A 10 -4.77 -3.42 -8.96
C PRO A 10 -5.46 -2.06 -8.90
N MET A 11 -4.65 -1.00 -8.90
CA MET A 11 -5.09 0.38 -8.81
C MET A 11 -4.51 1.23 -9.94
N SER A 12 -5.36 2.07 -10.52
CA SER A 12 -4.93 3.17 -11.39
C SER A 12 -4.31 4.30 -10.56
N LYS A 13 -3.69 5.28 -11.23
CA LYS A 13 -3.22 6.50 -10.57
C LYS A 13 -4.33 7.23 -9.80
N ALA A 14 -5.52 7.36 -10.40
CA ALA A 14 -6.66 8.01 -9.76
C ALA A 14 -7.13 7.26 -8.51
N ASN A 15 -7.08 5.92 -8.51
CA ASN A 15 -7.43 5.12 -7.33
C ASN A 15 -6.43 5.37 -6.19
N LEU A 16 -5.13 5.38 -6.49
CA LEU A 16 -4.09 5.63 -5.48
C LEU A 16 -4.16 7.06 -4.92
N ASP A 17 -4.36 8.06 -5.79
CA ASP A 17 -4.48 9.46 -5.36
C ASP A 17 -5.69 9.65 -4.42
N ARG A 18 -6.84 9.04 -4.74
CA ARG A 18 -8.02 9.03 -3.87
C ARG A 18 -7.76 8.36 -2.52
N LYS A 19 -6.99 7.26 -2.50
CA LYS A 19 -6.57 6.60 -1.26
C LYS A 19 -5.69 7.52 -0.40
N ILE A 20 -4.69 8.17 -1.01
CA ILE A 20 -3.80 9.11 -0.33
C ILE A 20 -4.60 10.28 0.26
N GLU A 21 -5.52 10.86 -0.51
CA GLU A 21 -6.37 11.95 -0.05
C GLU A 21 -7.26 11.52 1.13
N ALA A 22 -7.84 10.32 1.08
CA ALA A 22 -8.63 9.77 2.18
C ALA A 22 -7.81 9.59 3.46
N ILE A 23 -6.59 9.06 3.35
CA ILE A 23 -5.65 8.94 4.48
C ILE A 23 -5.34 10.33 5.06
N PHE A 24 -5.03 11.30 4.20
CA PHE A 24 -4.70 12.66 4.61
C PHE A 24 -5.87 13.37 5.32
N LYS A 25 -7.11 13.10 4.93
CA LYS A 25 -8.32 13.69 5.53
C LYS A 25 -8.65 13.13 6.92
N HIS A 26 -8.18 11.93 7.26
CA HIS A 26 -8.37 11.34 8.59
C HIS A 26 -7.22 11.73 9.52
N GLU A 27 -7.44 12.74 10.38
CA GLU A 27 -6.40 13.26 11.30
C GLU A 27 -5.79 12.21 12.23
N SER A 28 -6.55 11.19 12.66
CA SER A 28 -6.01 10.08 13.46
C SER A 28 -4.99 9.19 12.74
N GLN A 29 -4.81 9.38 11.43
CA GLN A 29 -3.82 8.72 10.57
C GLN A 29 -2.78 9.70 10.01
N LYS A 30 -2.88 11.00 10.35
CA LYS A 30 -1.92 12.03 9.93
C LYS A 30 -0.65 12.05 10.77
N ASP A 31 -0.73 11.64 12.03
CA ASP A 31 0.45 11.63 12.90
C ASP A 31 1.45 10.57 12.45
N ARG A 32 2.74 10.85 12.70
CA ARG A 32 3.83 9.86 12.60
C ARG A 32 3.34 8.54 13.19
N ALA A 33 3.58 7.43 12.48
CA ALA A 33 3.25 6.10 12.99
C ALA A 33 3.63 6.01 14.46
N MET A 34 2.76 5.43 15.31
CA MET A 34 2.95 5.34 16.76
C MET A 34 4.34 4.78 17.13
N PHE A 35 4.93 4.00 16.23
CA PHE A 35 6.31 3.52 16.30
C PHE A 35 6.96 3.63 14.90
N PRO A 36 7.53 4.78 14.51
CA PRO A 36 8.06 4.98 13.16
C PRO A 36 9.47 4.38 12.98
N GLY A 37 10.03 3.75 14.00
CA GLY A 37 11.48 3.49 14.07
C GLY A 37 12.28 4.79 14.20
N ALA A 38 13.56 4.68 14.51
CA ALA A 38 14.42 5.86 14.74
C ALA A 38 14.69 6.69 13.47
N TYR A 39 14.45 6.14 12.27
CA TYR A 39 14.93 6.70 11.01
C TYR A 39 13.87 6.83 9.90
N ASP A 40 12.60 6.45 10.12
CA ASP A 40 11.54 6.66 9.10
C ASP A 40 10.78 7.97 9.35
N SER A 41 11.15 9.00 8.59
CA SER A 41 10.53 10.33 8.65
C SER A 41 9.24 10.45 7.83
N ARG A 42 8.86 9.41 7.08
CA ARG A 42 7.72 9.49 6.15
C ARG A 42 6.39 9.57 6.90
N GLU A 43 5.45 10.28 6.31
CA GLU A 43 4.06 10.30 6.75
C GLU A 43 3.36 8.97 6.42
N PHE A 44 2.22 8.68 7.05
CA PHE A 44 1.51 7.43 6.82
C PHE A 44 1.06 7.27 5.36
N TRP A 45 0.61 8.35 4.71
CA TRP A 45 0.20 8.34 3.32
C TRP A 45 1.37 8.03 2.36
N GLU A 46 2.57 8.51 2.67
CA GLU A 46 3.79 8.20 1.90
C GLU A 46 4.13 6.72 2.01
N ARG A 47 4.09 6.17 3.22
CA ARG A 47 4.29 4.72 3.45
C ARG A 47 3.26 3.88 2.69
N ALA A 48 1.99 4.28 2.73
CA ALA A 48 0.93 3.57 2.01
C ALA A 48 1.17 3.62 0.49
N ARG A 49 1.47 4.80 -0.06
CA ARG A 49 1.81 5.00 -1.48
C ARG A 49 2.99 4.12 -1.90
N ASP A 50 4.09 4.20 -1.16
CA ASP A 50 5.32 3.48 -1.49
C ASP A 50 5.08 1.97 -1.46
N ARG A 51 4.43 1.45 -0.40
CA ARG A 51 4.06 0.03 -0.30
C ARG A 51 3.23 -0.44 -1.50
N ASN A 52 2.27 0.37 -1.94
CA ASN A 52 1.42 0.01 -3.07
C ASN A 52 2.17 -0.02 -4.40
N ARG A 53 3.09 0.91 -4.61
CA ARG A 53 3.94 0.94 -5.81
C ARG A 53 4.98 -0.18 -5.79
N ASP A 54 5.61 -0.43 -4.64
CA ASP A 54 6.59 -1.49 -4.48
C ASP A 54 5.96 -2.86 -4.71
N THR A 55 4.73 -3.08 -4.24
CA THR A 55 3.96 -4.30 -4.53
C THR A 55 3.73 -4.47 -6.03
N ALA A 56 3.34 -3.41 -6.74
CA ALA A 56 3.14 -3.46 -8.18
C ALA A 56 4.46 -3.75 -8.94
N ASN A 57 5.54 -3.07 -8.56
CA ASN A 57 6.86 -3.26 -9.14
C ASN A 57 7.35 -4.69 -8.93
N ALA A 58 7.19 -5.23 -7.73
CA ALA A 58 7.63 -6.59 -7.41
C ALA A 58 6.81 -7.66 -8.16
N LEU A 59 5.50 -7.47 -8.34
CA LEU A 59 4.70 -8.36 -9.17
C LEU A 59 5.06 -8.26 -10.66
N ASN A 60 5.34 -7.06 -11.17
CA ASN A 60 5.85 -6.86 -12.53
C ASN A 60 7.18 -7.59 -12.76
N LEU A 61 8.11 -7.52 -11.79
CA LEU A 61 9.38 -8.25 -11.85
C LEU A 61 9.20 -9.78 -11.87
N LEU A 62 8.07 -10.30 -11.40
CA LEU A 62 7.70 -11.71 -11.49
C LEU A 62 7.01 -12.07 -12.82
N GLY A 63 6.85 -11.11 -13.73
CA GLY A 63 6.23 -11.28 -15.05
C GLY A 63 4.71 -11.14 -15.07
N LEU A 64 4.10 -10.64 -13.99
CA LEU A 64 2.68 -10.31 -13.97
C LEU A 64 2.41 -8.97 -14.67
N PRO A 65 1.16 -8.69 -15.07
CA PRO A 65 0.82 -7.43 -15.73
C PRO A 65 1.22 -6.19 -14.91
N GLU A 66 1.69 -5.17 -15.61
CA GLU A 66 2.09 -3.91 -15.00
C GLU A 66 0.86 -3.09 -14.57
N PHE A 67 0.90 -2.60 -13.33
CA PHE A 67 -0.10 -1.69 -12.78
C PHE A 67 0.58 -0.54 -12.05
N TYR A 68 -0.11 0.59 -11.94
CA TYR A 68 0.45 1.77 -11.26
C TYR A 68 0.67 1.53 -9.76
N ALA A 69 -0.21 0.75 -9.14
CA ALA A 69 -0.16 0.39 -7.73
C ALA A 69 -1.00 -0.87 -7.49
N ILE A 70 -0.66 -1.65 -6.45
CA ILE A 70 -1.41 -2.83 -6.03
C ILE A 70 -1.59 -2.81 -4.51
N GLU A 71 -2.81 -3.07 -4.04
CA GLU A 71 -3.09 -3.39 -2.63
C GLU A 71 -3.03 -4.90 -2.41
N ALA A 72 -2.44 -5.33 -1.30
CA ALA A 72 -2.33 -6.74 -0.94
C ALA A 72 -3.09 -7.00 0.37
N PHE A 73 -3.92 -8.04 0.39
CA PHE A 73 -4.72 -8.43 1.55
C PHE A 73 -4.50 -9.88 1.94
N VAL A 74 -4.63 -10.15 3.24
CA VAL A 74 -4.79 -11.48 3.82
C VAL A 74 -6.26 -11.65 4.17
N THR A 75 -6.85 -12.76 3.77
CA THR A 75 -8.22 -13.15 4.09
C THR A 75 -8.24 -13.87 5.44
N THR A 76 -9.25 -13.58 6.26
CA THR A 76 -9.43 -14.23 7.58
C THR A 76 -10.29 -15.49 7.51
N ASP A 77 -10.81 -15.83 6.35
CA ASP A 77 -11.73 -16.93 6.16
C ASP A 77 -10.98 -18.17 5.64
N SER A 78 -10.71 -19.10 6.55
CA SER A 78 -10.56 -20.51 6.19
C SER A 78 -11.95 -21.04 5.86
N LEU A 79 -12.25 -21.20 4.57
CA LEU A 79 -13.34 -22.10 4.13
C LEU A 79 -13.05 -23.53 4.61
#